data_AF-A0A9P4KHD5-F1
#
_entry.id   AF-A0A9P4KHD5-F1
#
_cell.length_a   1.000
_cell.length_b   1.000
_cell.length_c   1.000
_cell.angle_alpha   90.00
_cell.angle_beta   90.00
_cell.angle_gamma   90.00
#
_symmetry.space_group_name_H-M   'P 1'
#
loop_
_entity.id
_entity.type
_entity.pdbx_description
1 polymer ?
#
loop_
_entity_poly.entity_id
_entity_poly.type
_entity_poly.pdbx_seq_one_letter_code
_entity_poly.pdbx_strand_id
1 'polypeptide(L)'
;MLSNRLFYEPLVQWVLVAGSITFLRQLIEQKIDLSTRGSSGETLLFLVCLQDSQEAAQILVENGAEIDVEIQNGWTLLHAAAHNQSPATLRYLLKLGLDPNVVSNGNMTPLHCAAQYGTTQHIELLLDNGAIQASLDNINSQTRSGLSPLMIASKSGSLSSVKWALEMGADCCAVDSMGRTALHAAASNSSVDSVSIIKILIAKGLSVADTDDAGSSPLHCVLYTPAWDDDEDEDEDEDENDEEESPFDPIYARANAQALIQYGANVNAQDGSGNTLLHFAAWKGHKYMVKMLLKEGADKNIEDVQGKKPIDLAREDDIRELLEPF
;
A
#
# COMPACT_ATOMS: atom_id res chain seq x y z
N MET A 1 -33.13 -20.40 -19.44
CA MET A 1 -31.78 -20.06 -18.96
C MET A 1 -31.91 -19.31 -17.63
N LEU A 2 -32.29 -20.01 -16.57
CA LEU A 2 -32.61 -19.44 -15.26
C LEU A 2 -31.73 -20.03 -14.12
N SER A 3 -30.61 -20.68 -14.44
CA SER A 3 -30.04 -21.69 -13.52
C SER A 3 -28.69 -21.40 -12.87
N ASN A 4 -28.02 -20.26 -13.09
CA ASN A 4 -26.72 -20.00 -12.41
C ASN A 4 -26.81 -18.97 -11.27
N ARG A 5 -27.71 -17.98 -11.35
CA ARG A 5 -27.85 -16.95 -10.30
C ARG A 5 -28.44 -17.46 -8.97
N LEU A 6 -29.36 -18.43 -9.02
CA LEU A 6 -30.08 -18.91 -7.82
C LEU A 6 -29.22 -19.79 -6.89
N PHE A 7 -28.12 -20.37 -7.39
CA PHE A 7 -27.22 -21.20 -6.59
C PHE A 7 -26.00 -20.46 -6.06
N TYR A 8 -25.72 -19.26 -6.60
CA TYR A 8 -24.59 -18.45 -6.17
C TYR A 8 -24.89 -17.69 -4.87
N GLU A 9 -26.13 -17.27 -4.62
CA GLU A 9 -26.49 -16.57 -3.39
C GLU A 9 -26.30 -17.39 -2.10
N PRO A 10 -26.68 -18.68 -2.01
CA PRO A 10 -26.36 -19.50 -0.84
C PRO A 10 -24.86 -19.65 -0.57
N LEU A 11 -24.03 -19.58 -1.62
CA LEU A 11 -22.57 -19.65 -1.55
C LEU A 11 -21.98 -18.37 -1.01
N VAL A 12 -22.43 -17.22 -1.52
CA VAL A 12 -22.07 -15.89 -0.99
C VAL A 12 -22.56 -15.75 0.45
N GLN A 13 -23.76 -16.24 0.76
CA GLN A 13 -24.31 -16.22 2.11
C GLN A 13 -23.48 -17.07 3.09
N TRP A 14 -22.87 -18.18 2.65
CA TRP A 14 -21.90 -18.91 3.48
C TRP A 14 -20.62 -18.10 3.77
N VAL A 15 -20.08 -17.43 2.75
CA VAL A 15 -18.90 -16.55 2.90
C VAL A 15 -19.21 -15.41 3.88
N LEU A 16 -20.39 -14.79 3.73
CA LEU A 16 -20.88 -13.70 4.59
C LEU A 16 -21.19 -14.15 6.03
N VAL A 17 -21.50 -15.43 6.26
CA VAL A 17 -21.77 -16.00 7.60
C VAL A 17 -20.49 -16.52 8.29
N ALA A 18 -19.33 -16.01 7.86
CA ALA A 18 -18.00 -16.21 8.47
C ALA A 18 -17.33 -17.57 8.22
N GLY A 19 -17.57 -18.21 7.07
CA GLY A 19 -16.69 -19.31 6.62
C GLY A 19 -16.77 -20.58 7.46
N SER A 20 -17.95 -20.91 8.00
CA SER A 20 -18.15 -22.13 8.80
C SER A 20 -17.82 -23.40 8.00
N ILE A 21 -16.71 -24.05 8.36
CA ILE A 21 -16.29 -25.33 7.77
C ILE A 21 -17.40 -26.39 7.83
N THR A 22 -18.22 -26.37 8.89
CA THR A 22 -19.36 -27.29 9.05
C THR A 22 -20.39 -27.12 7.95
N PHE A 23 -20.76 -25.88 7.62
CA PHE A 23 -21.71 -25.61 6.54
C PHE A 23 -21.12 -25.92 5.16
N LEU A 24 -19.82 -25.64 4.96
CA LEU A 24 -19.12 -26.00 3.72
C LEU A 24 -19.18 -27.52 3.47
N ARG A 25 -18.92 -28.33 4.50
CA ARG A 25 -19.03 -29.79 4.40
C ARG A 25 -20.45 -30.25 4.04
N GLN A 26 -21.47 -29.61 4.64
CA GLN A 26 -22.87 -29.89 4.31
C GLN A 26 -23.22 -29.56 2.85
N LEU A 27 -22.71 -28.45 2.32
CA LEU A 27 -22.88 -28.10 0.90
C LEU A 27 -22.21 -29.13 -0.02
N ILE A 28 -21.00 -29.58 0.32
CA ILE A 28 -20.29 -30.60 -0.47
C ILE A 28 -21.04 -31.94 -0.46
N GLU A 29 -21.60 -32.34 0.68
CA GLU A 29 -22.47 -33.54 0.77
C GLU A 29 -23.70 -33.45 -0.13
N GLN A 30 -24.22 -32.23 -0.34
CA GLN A 30 -25.33 -31.96 -1.26
C GLN A 30 -24.91 -31.92 -2.74
N LYS A 31 -23.63 -32.18 -3.05
CA LYS A 31 -23.06 -32.18 -4.39
C LYS A 31 -23.28 -30.85 -5.12
N ILE A 32 -22.98 -29.74 -4.45
CA ILE A 32 -23.01 -28.43 -5.09
C ILE A 32 -22.04 -28.37 -6.29
N ASP A 33 -22.38 -27.55 -7.27
CA ASP A 33 -21.50 -27.27 -8.39
C ASP A 33 -20.46 -26.21 -8.01
N LEU A 34 -19.22 -26.65 -7.81
CA LEU A 34 -18.09 -25.80 -7.43
C LEU A 34 -17.58 -24.91 -8.59
N SER A 35 -18.05 -25.14 -9.82
CA SER A 35 -17.72 -24.32 -10.99
C SER A 35 -18.62 -23.09 -11.15
N THR A 36 -19.61 -22.91 -10.27
CA THR A 36 -20.52 -21.76 -10.31
C THR A 36 -19.74 -20.46 -10.16
N ARG A 37 -20.00 -19.51 -11.06
CA ARG A 37 -19.37 -18.18 -11.08
C ARG A 37 -20.40 -17.08 -10.79
N GLY A 38 -19.96 -16.07 -10.04
CA GLY A 38 -20.72 -14.86 -9.78
C GLY A 38 -20.73 -13.88 -10.95
N SER A 39 -21.16 -12.64 -10.67
CA SER A 39 -21.29 -11.60 -11.70
C SER A 39 -19.94 -11.10 -12.22
N SER A 40 -18.89 -11.12 -11.40
CA SER A 40 -17.53 -10.75 -11.79
C SER A 40 -16.67 -11.96 -12.18
N GLY A 41 -17.25 -13.16 -12.23
CA GLY A 41 -16.57 -14.40 -12.63
C GLY A 41 -15.96 -15.18 -11.45
N GLU A 42 -16.20 -14.71 -10.24
CA GLU A 42 -15.64 -15.21 -9.00
C GLU A 42 -16.25 -16.56 -8.59
N THR A 43 -15.39 -17.50 -8.18
CA THR A 43 -15.77 -18.84 -7.74
C THR A 43 -15.81 -18.91 -6.23
N LEU A 44 -16.45 -19.96 -5.68
CA LEU A 44 -16.42 -20.19 -4.23
C LEU A 44 -14.99 -20.30 -3.68
N LEU A 45 -14.08 -20.94 -4.42
CA LEU A 45 -12.67 -21.02 -4.03
C LEU A 45 -12.00 -19.64 -4.03
N PHE A 46 -12.30 -18.78 -5.01
CA PHE A 46 -11.80 -17.41 -5.03
C PHE A 46 -12.24 -16.62 -3.80
N LEU A 47 -13.53 -16.66 -3.46
CA LEU A 47 -14.07 -15.97 -2.28
C LEU A 47 -13.45 -16.48 -0.97
N VAL A 48 -13.23 -17.78 -0.87
CA VAL A 48 -12.54 -18.39 0.28
C VAL A 48 -11.10 -17.91 0.40
N CYS A 49 -10.40 -17.78 -0.73
CA CYS A 49 -9.04 -17.27 -0.75
C CYS A 49 -8.96 -15.80 -0.35
N LEU A 50 -9.97 -14.99 -0.71
CA LEU A 50 -10.07 -13.59 -0.29
C LEU A 50 -10.34 -13.44 1.22
N GLN A 51 -10.93 -14.44 1.87
CA GLN A 51 -11.19 -14.45 3.32
C GLN A 51 -10.08 -15.12 4.14
N ASP A 52 -8.96 -15.49 3.51
CA ASP A 52 -7.84 -16.22 4.10
C ASP A 52 -8.19 -17.53 4.84
N SER A 53 -9.21 -18.26 4.37
CA SER A 53 -9.59 -19.53 5.00
C SER A 53 -8.86 -20.71 4.36
N GLN A 54 -7.64 -20.98 4.82
CA GLN A 54 -6.80 -22.08 4.30
C GLN A 54 -7.52 -23.45 4.39
N GLU A 55 -8.22 -23.74 5.50
CA GLU A 55 -8.92 -25.03 5.67
C GLU A 55 -10.08 -25.18 4.68
N ALA A 56 -10.85 -24.11 4.45
CA ALA A 56 -11.91 -24.14 3.45
C ALA A 56 -11.34 -24.32 2.03
N ALA A 57 -10.22 -23.64 1.72
CA ALA A 57 -9.56 -23.77 0.43
C ALA A 57 -9.11 -25.21 0.19
N GLN A 58 -8.53 -25.86 1.20
CA GLN A 58 -8.13 -27.27 1.15
C GLN A 58 -9.31 -28.19 0.85
N ILE A 59 -10.40 -28.04 1.60
CA ILE A 59 -11.60 -28.87 1.42
C ILE A 59 -12.15 -28.70 0.00
N LEU A 60 -12.20 -27.48 -0.52
CA LEU A 60 -12.71 -27.21 -1.87
C LEU A 60 -11.84 -27.85 -2.96
N VAL A 61 -10.51 -27.69 -2.87
CA VAL A 61 -9.58 -28.28 -3.83
C VAL A 61 -9.62 -29.81 -3.78
N GLU A 62 -9.68 -30.41 -2.58
CA GLU A 62 -9.83 -31.86 -2.41
C GLU A 62 -11.13 -32.41 -3.02
N ASN A 63 -12.17 -31.57 -3.12
CA ASN A 63 -13.45 -31.90 -3.74
C ASN A 63 -13.56 -31.46 -5.21
N GLY A 64 -12.44 -31.07 -5.83
CA GLY A 64 -12.36 -30.81 -7.27
C GLY A 64 -12.68 -29.38 -7.70
N ALA A 65 -12.59 -28.39 -6.81
CA ALA A 65 -12.65 -26.99 -7.21
C ALA A 65 -11.52 -26.63 -8.19
N GLU A 66 -11.85 -25.84 -9.21
CA GLU A 66 -10.89 -25.34 -10.19
C GLU A 66 -9.92 -24.35 -9.52
N ILE A 67 -8.61 -24.58 -9.68
CA ILE A 67 -7.56 -23.72 -9.11
C ILE A 67 -7.05 -22.67 -10.11
N ASP A 68 -7.20 -22.93 -11.41
CA ASP A 68 -6.82 -22.04 -12.49
C ASP A 68 -8.01 -21.14 -12.85
N VAL A 69 -8.33 -20.23 -11.93
CA VAL A 69 -9.47 -19.34 -12.06
C VAL A 69 -9.01 -17.89 -12.15
N GLU A 70 -9.52 -17.21 -13.16
CA GLU A 70 -9.40 -15.77 -13.34
C GLU A 70 -10.80 -15.13 -13.28
N ILE A 71 -10.92 -14.01 -12.59
CA ILE A 71 -12.12 -13.17 -12.57
C ILE A 71 -12.00 -12.04 -13.61
N GLN A 72 -13.04 -11.24 -13.81
CA GLN A 72 -13.13 -10.26 -14.92
C GLN A 72 -11.99 -9.23 -14.99
N ASN A 73 -11.34 -8.89 -13.88
CA ASN A 73 -10.19 -7.99 -13.83
C ASN A 73 -8.82 -8.70 -13.99
N GLY A 74 -8.82 -10.00 -14.30
CA GLY A 74 -7.61 -10.83 -14.42
C GLY A 74 -7.02 -11.28 -13.07
N TRP A 75 -7.72 -11.07 -11.95
CA TRP A 75 -7.26 -11.57 -10.66
C TRP A 75 -7.40 -13.09 -10.57
N THR A 76 -6.37 -13.70 -9.99
CA THR A 76 -6.29 -15.14 -9.72
C THR A 76 -6.41 -15.43 -8.22
N LEU A 77 -6.47 -16.71 -7.84
CA LEU A 77 -6.44 -17.12 -6.43
C LEU A 77 -5.20 -16.60 -5.68
N LEU A 78 -4.05 -16.51 -6.35
CA LEU A 78 -2.83 -15.99 -5.74
C LEU A 78 -2.91 -14.49 -5.49
N HIS A 79 -3.55 -13.71 -6.36
CA HIS A 79 -3.81 -12.29 -6.09
C HIS A 79 -4.69 -12.10 -4.85
N ALA A 80 -5.81 -12.83 -4.78
CA ALA A 80 -6.71 -12.79 -3.64
C ALA A 80 -6.00 -13.21 -2.33
N ALA A 81 -5.22 -14.29 -2.36
CA ALA A 81 -4.50 -14.75 -1.18
C ALA A 81 -3.33 -13.84 -0.78
N ALA A 82 -2.72 -13.12 -1.73
CA ALA A 82 -1.66 -12.15 -1.47
C ALA A 82 -2.17 -10.83 -0.85
N HIS A 83 -3.47 -10.55 -0.96
CA HIS A 83 -4.12 -9.39 -0.36
C HIS A 83 -4.31 -9.51 1.16
N ASN A 84 -4.11 -10.70 1.74
CA ASN A 84 -4.46 -10.97 3.12
C ASN A 84 -3.33 -10.67 4.12
N GLN A 85 -3.70 -10.59 5.40
CA GLN A 85 -2.73 -10.40 6.48
C GLN A 85 -2.03 -11.69 6.92
N SER A 86 -2.64 -12.87 6.70
CA SER A 86 -2.00 -14.15 6.99
C SER A 86 -1.62 -14.89 5.70
N PRO A 87 -0.40 -15.44 5.61
CA PRO A 87 0.08 -16.12 4.42
C PRO A 87 -0.37 -17.59 4.32
N ALA A 88 -1.30 -18.02 5.18
CA ALA A 88 -1.73 -19.41 5.30
C ALA A 88 -2.30 -19.94 3.98
N THR A 89 -3.25 -19.20 3.41
CA THR A 89 -3.88 -19.55 2.14
C THR A 89 -2.88 -19.44 0.99
N LEU A 90 -2.09 -18.36 0.94
CA LEU A 90 -1.08 -18.16 -0.10
C LEU A 90 -0.07 -19.32 -0.14
N ARG A 91 0.45 -19.73 1.03
CA ARG A 91 1.36 -20.87 1.17
C ARG A 91 0.75 -22.17 0.66
N TYR A 92 -0.54 -22.38 0.92
CA TYR A 92 -1.25 -23.56 0.44
C TYR A 92 -1.37 -23.55 -1.09
N LEU A 93 -1.79 -22.43 -1.68
CA LEU A 93 -1.92 -22.30 -3.13
C LEU A 93 -0.58 -22.46 -3.85
N LEU A 94 0.51 -21.88 -3.34
CA LEU A 94 1.85 -22.05 -3.92
C LEU A 94 2.31 -23.52 -3.88
N LYS A 95 1.97 -24.27 -2.81
CA LYS A 95 2.24 -25.72 -2.75
C LYS A 95 1.49 -26.53 -3.79
N LEU A 96 0.35 -26.03 -4.29
CA LEU A 96 -0.37 -26.66 -5.40
C LEU A 96 0.29 -26.41 -6.76
N GLY A 97 1.36 -25.59 -6.81
CA GLY A 97 2.11 -25.29 -8.02
C GLY A 97 1.46 -24.21 -8.90
N LEU A 98 0.59 -23.36 -8.34
CA LEU A 98 0.10 -22.19 -9.06
C LEU A 98 1.27 -21.28 -9.42
N ASP A 99 1.25 -20.74 -10.64
CA ASP A 99 2.28 -19.82 -11.11
C ASP A 99 2.19 -18.49 -10.34
N PRO A 100 3.21 -18.13 -9.54
CA PRO A 100 3.18 -16.89 -8.77
C PRO A 100 3.37 -15.62 -9.60
N ASN A 101 3.57 -15.75 -10.91
CA ASN A 101 3.88 -14.65 -11.79
C ASN A 101 2.73 -14.22 -12.71
N VAL A 102 1.54 -14.78 -12.50
CA VAL A 102 0.30 -14.36 -13.16
C VAL A 102 0.09 -12.85 -13.05
N VAL A 103 -0.44 -12.23 -14.11
CA VAL A 103 -0.73 -10.80 -14.15
C VAL A 103 -2.22 -10.53 -14.30
N SER A 104 -2.71 -9.55 -13.55
CA SER A 104 -4.05 -9.00 -13.73
C SER A 104 -4.10 -8.02 -14.91
N ASN A 105 -5.30 -7.57 -15.27
CA ASN A 105 -5.51 -6.56 -16.31
C ASN A 105 -4.87 -5.20 -15.96
N GLY A 106 -4.56 -4.97 -14.68
CA GLY A 106 -3.82 -3.81 -14.17
C GLY A 106 -2.30 -3.96 -14.19
N ASN A 107 -1.77 -5.05 -14.77
CA ASN A 107 -0.35 -5.45 -14.68
C ASN A 107 0.13 -5.71 -13.25
N MET A 108 -0.79 -5.99 -12.32
CA MET A 108 -0.43 -6.41 -10.96
C MET A 108 -0.10 -7.89 -10.96
N THR A 109 0.84 -8.30 -10.13
CA THR A 109 1.15 -9.72 -9.85
C THR A 109 0.76 -10.02 -8.41
N PRO A 110 0.68 -11.29 -7.99
CA PRO A 110 0.54 -11.63 -6.57
C PRO A 110 1.61 -10.98 -5.69
N LEU A 111 2.83 -10.78 -6.22
CA LEU A 111 3.90 -10.09 -5.49
C LEU A 111 3.60 -8.60 -5.30
N HIS A 112 3.00 -7.92 -6.29
CA HIS A 112 2.54 -6.55 -6.13
C HIS A 112 1.44 -6.45 -5.07
N CYS A 113 0.45 -7.35 -5.08
CA CYS A 113 -0.59 -7.40 -4.05
C CYS A 113 -0.01 -7.66 -2.64
N ALA A 114 0.93 -8.59 -2.54
CA ALA A 114 1.62 -8.89 -1.28
C ALA A 114 2.46 -7.71 -0.78
N ALA A 115 3.06 -6.94 -1.69
CA ALA A 115 3.83 -5.76 -1.35
C ALA A 115 2.94 -4.58 -0.92
N GLN A 116 1.71 -4.49 -1.41
CA GLN A 116 0.77 -3.40 -1.10
C GLN A 116 -0.05 -3.68 0.17
N TYR A 117 -0.66 -4.86 0.26
CA TYR A 117 -1.63 -5.21 1.31
C TYR A 117 -1.13 -6.31 2.24
N GLY A 118 -0.27 -7.18 1.73
CA GLY A 118 0.21 -8.36 2.45
C GLY A 118 1.29 -8.07 3.48
N THR A 119 1.71 -9.13 4.16
CA THR A 119 2.83 -9.09 5.09
C THR A 119 4.14 -9.49 4.43
N THR A 120 5.27 -9.18 5.08
CA THR A 120 6.61 -9.62 4.66
C THR A 120 6.68 -11.12 4.35
N GLN A 121 5.93 -11.95 5.08
CA GLN A 121 5.90 -13.40 4.85
C GLN A 121 5.25 -13.80 3.51
N HIS A 122 4.30 -13.01 2.99
CA HIS A 122 3.71 -13.25 1.67
C HIS A 122 4.75 -13.04 0.57
N ILE A 123 5.54 -11.98 0.72
CA ILE A 123 6.62 -11.63 -0.19
C ILE A 123 7.67 -12.73 -0.16
N GLU A 124 8.18 -13.11 1.02
CA GLU A 124 9.12 -14.23 1.17
C GLU A 124 8.61 -15.51 0.52
N LEU A 125 7.34 -15.87 0.75
CA LEU A 125 6.74 -17.08 0.17
C LEU A 125 6.65 -17.04 -1.35
N LEU A 126 6.19 -15.93 -1.91
CA LEU A 126 6.11 -15.77 -3.36
C LEU A 126 7.51 -15.91 -3.96
N LEU A 127 8.49 -15.22 -3.39
CA LEU A 127 9.89 -15.27 -3.84
C LEU A 127 10.50 -16.67 -3.75
N ASP A 128 10.30 -17.36 -2.62
CA ASP A 128 10.77 -18.74 -2.41
C ASP A 128 10.16 -19.73 -3.43
N ASN A 129 8.97 -19.41 -3.96
CA ASN A 129 8.27 -20.22 -4.96
C ASN A 129 8.48 -19.70 -6.40
N GLY A 130 9.49 -18.85 -6.62
CA GLY A 130 9.87 -18.41 -7.96
C GLY A 130 9.01 -17.28 -8.51
N ALA A 131 8.39 -16.46 -7.65
CA ALA A 131 7.78 -15.18 -8.03
C ALA A 131 8.84 -14.17 -8.47
N ILE A 132 9.49 -14.43 -9.61
CA ILE A 132 10.47 -13.52 -10.20
C ILE A 132 10.32 -13.46 -11.74
N GLN A 133 9.37 -14.16 -12.38
CA GLN A 133 9.23 -14.13 -13.84
C GLN A 133 7.84 -14.49 -14.36
N ALA A 134 7.06 -13.49 -14.77
CA ALA A 134 6.13 -13.53 -15.93
C ALA A 134 5.34 -12.22 -16.16
N SER A 135 5.87 -11.05 -15.79
CA SER A 135 5.73 -9.82 -16.60
C SER A 135 6.88 -8.81 -16.40
N LEU A 136 7.98 -9.26 -15.79
CA LEU A 136 9.17 -8.47 -15.54
C LEU A 136 10.40 -9.31 -15.89
N ASP A 137 10.94 -9.16 -17.09
CA ASP A 137 12.37 -9.42 -17.37
C ASP A 137 13.28 -8.42 -16.60
N ASN A 138 12.70 -7.60 -15.72
CA ASN A 138 13.31 -6.42 -15.16
C ASN A 138 12.61 -6.07 -13.84
N ILE A 139 13.28 -6.23 -12.69
CA ILE A 139 12.89 -5.74 -11.34
C ILE A 139 12.39 -4.28 -11.30
N ASN A 140 12.53 -3.55 -12.42
CA ASN A 140 12.16 -2.15 -12.61
C ASN A 140 10.89 -1.92 -13.42
N SER A 141 10.13 -2.96 -13.79
CA SER A 141 8.85 -2.74 -14.48
C SER A 141 7.86 -2.10 -13.53
N GLN A 142 7.02 -1.23 -14.08
CA GLN A 142 6.18 -0.32 -13.32
C GLN A 142 4.70 -0.64 -13.50
N THR A 143 3.88 -0.34 -12.49
CA THR A 143 2.41 -0.36 -12.60
C THR A 143 1.91 0.68 -13.61
N ARG A 144 0.60 0.76 -13.87
CA ARG A 144 0.00 1.84 -14.68
C ARG A 144 0.29 3.23 -14.09
N SER A 145 0.33 3.35 -12.77
CA SER A 145 0.72 4.53 -12.02
C SER A 145 2.24 4.77 -11.98
N GLY A 146 3.05 3.96 -12.67
CA GLY A 146 4.51 4.11 -12.70
C GLY A 146 5.22 3.57 -11.45
N LEU A 147 4.52 2.88 -10.55
CA LEU A 147 5.14 2.38 -9.33
C LEU A 147 6.07 1.21 -9.62
N SER A 148 7.33 1.34 -9.22
CA SER A 148 8.29 0.23 -9.22
C SER A 148 8.09 -0.68 -7.99
N PRO A 149 8.51 -1.96 -8.04
CA PRO A 149 8.48 -2.84 -6.88
C PRO A 149 9.17 -2.27 -5.64
N LEU A 150 10.28 -1.53 -5.83
CA LEU A 150 10.99 -0.86 -4.74
C LEU A 150 10.15 0.26 -4.10
N MET A 151 9.38 1.02 -4.89
CA MET A 151 8.47 2.04 -4.35
C MET A 151 7.34 1.41 -3.55
N ILE A 152 6.73 0.34 -4.05
CA ILE A 152 5.63 -0.35 -3.36
C ILE A 152 6.13 -0.92 -2.04
N ALA A 153 7.29 -1.60 -2.04
CA ALA A 153 7.94 -2.10 -0.83
C ALA A 153 8.29 -0.97 0.17
N SER A 154 8.71 0.18 -0.34
CA SER A 154 9.03 1.35 0.49
C SER A 154 7.77 1.97 1.09
N LYS A 155 6.68 2.06 0.32
CA LYS A 155 5.37 2.56 0.73
C LYS A 155 4.72 1.67 1.79
N SER A 156 4.82 0.35 1.66
CA SER A 156 4.29 -0.58 2.67
C SER A 156 5.15 -0.65 3.93
N GLY A 157 6.39 -0.14 3.86
CA GLY A 157 7.29 -0.12 5.00
C GLY A 157 7.88 -1.48 5.33
N SER A 158 7.92 -2.38 4.35
CA SER A 158 8.46 -3.73 4.51
C SER A 158 9.98 -3.73 4.26
N LEU A 159 10.76 -3.72 5.35
CA LEU A 159 12.22 -3.67 5.27
C LEU A 159 12.85 -4.82 4.47
N SER A 160 12.33 -6.04 4.64
CA SER A 160 12.85 -7.21 3.92
C SER A 160 12.60 -7.08 2.42
N SER A 161 11.43 -6.58 2.02
CA SER A 161 11.06 -6.38 0.62
C SER A 161 11.91 -5.30 -0.04
N VAL A 162 12.20 -4.21 0.67
CA VAL A 162 13.13 -3.18 0.22
C VAL A 162 14.53 -3.76 0.03
N LYS A 163 15.04 -4.51 1.00
CA LYS A 163 16.36 -5.16 0.89
C LYS A 163 16.42 -6.12 -0.28
N TRP A 164 15.42 -6.97 -0.42
CA TRP A 164 15.32 -7.93 -1.52
C TRP A 164 15.28 -7.23 -2.87
N ALA A 165 14.42 -6.21 -3.05
CA ALA A 165 14.34 -5.46 -4.30
C ALA A 165 15.70 -4.85 -4.68
N LEU A 166 16.41 -4.27 -3.70
CA LEU A 166 17.75 -3.72 -3.91
C LEU A 166 18.81 -4.80 -4.20
N GLU A 167 18.70 -5.99 -3.62
CA GLU A 167 19.58 -7.14 -3.91
C GLU A 167 19.36 -7.69 -5.32
N MET A 168 18.12 -7.65 -5.81
CA MET A 168 17.76 -8.05 -7.18
C MET A 168 18.09 -6.99 -8.23
N GLY A 169 18.64 -5.85 -7.82
CA GLY A 169 19.07 -4.78 -8.73
C GLY A 169 17.96 -3.81 -9.10
N ALA A 170 16.98 -3.59 -8.22
CA ALA A 170 15.98 -2.54 -8.39
C ALA A 170 16.66 -1.17 -8.61
N ASP A 171 16.20 -0.48 -9.64
CA ASP A 171 16.55 0.86 -10.01
C ASP A 171 15.98 1.80 -8.95
N CYS A 172 16.89 2.28 -8.14
CA CYS A 172 16.58 3.17 -7.04
C CYS A 172 16.23 4.59 -7.52
N CYS A 173 16.53 4.92 -8.78
CA CYS A 173 16.24 6.20 -9.41
C CYS A 173 14.94 6.20 -10.23
N ALA A 174 14.23 5.08 -10.29
CA ALA A 174 12.91 5.04 -10.92
C ALA A 174 11.99 6.08 -10.28
N VAL A 175 11.10 6.66 -11.09
CA VAL A 175 10.05 7.60 -10.67
C VAL A 175 8.69 7.12 -11.17
N ASP A 176 7.65 7.34 -10.36
CA ASP A 176 6.27 7.04 -10.75
C ASP A 176 5.67 8.11 -11.68
N SER A 177 4.38 8.00 -12.01
CA SER A 177 3.68 8.94 -12.90
C SER A 177 3.60 10.37 -12.35
N MET A 178 3.89 10.58 -11.07
CA MET A 178 3.93 11.88 -10.40
C MET A 178 5.36 12.35 -10.17
N GLY A 179 6.38 11.66 -10.69
CA GLY A 179 7.79 12.00 -10.46
C GLY A 179 8.32 11.55 -9.08
N ARG A 180 7.57 10.76 -8.31
CA ARG A 180 7.98 10.34 -6.96
C ARG A 180 8.94 9.17 -7.02
N THR A 181 10.02 9.24 -6.23
CA THR A 181 11.00 8.15 -6.05
C THR A 181 10.61 7.21 -4.90
N ALA A 182 11.34 6.10 -4.74
CA ALA A 182 11.17 5.21 -3.58
C ALA A 182 11.38 5.92 -2.22
N LEU A 183 12.18 6.99 -2.18
CA LEU A 183 12.38 7.78 -0.97
C LEU A 183 11.14 8.61 -0.60
N HIS A 184 10.39 9.12 -1.59
CA HIS A 184 9.10 9.79 -1.34
C HIS A 184 8.10 8.79 -0.75
N ALA A 185 8.01 7.60 -1.34
CA ALA A 185 7.17 6.52 -0.83
C ALA A 185 7.54 6.12 0.61
N ALA A 186 8.84 5.92 0.89
CA ALA A 186 9.34 5.59 2.24
C ALA A 186 9.05 6.70 3.26
N ALA A 187 9.11 7.97 2.85
CA ALA A 187 8.85 9.10 3.74
C ALA A 187 7.40 9.15 4.21
N SER A 188 6.45 8.81 3.32
CA SER A 188 5.01 8.72 3.64
C SER A 188 4.61 7.48 4.44
N ASN A 189 5.50 6.50 4.58
CA ASN A 189 5.20 5.27 5.31
C ASN A 189 5.26 5.47 6.84
N SER A 190 4.29 4.88 7.54
CA SER A 190 4.18 4.91 9.00
C SER A 190 4.46 3.57 9.68
N SER A 191 5.51 2.84 9.24
CA SER A 191 5.95 1.60 9.88
C SER A 191 7.13 1.82 10.83
N VAL A 192 7.36 0.87 11.74
CA VAL A 192 8.53 0.83 12.65
C VAL A 192 9.85 0.85 11.88
N ASP A 193 9.85 0.30 10.66
CA ASP A 193 11.04 0.16 9.83
C ASP A 193 11.23 1.32 8.82
N SER A 194 10.28 2.25 8.73
CA SER A 194 10.33 3.42 7.82
C SER A 194 11.68 4.15 7.85
N VAL A 195 12.19 4.50 9.04
CA VAL A 195 13.50 5.15 9.22
C VAL A 195 14.65 4.28 8.71
N SER A 196 14.58 2.96 8.91
CA SER A 196 15.60 2.03 8.40
C SER A 196 15.58 1.96 6.87
N ILE A 197 14.39 1.99 6.27
CA ILE A 197 14.20 2.03 4.82
C ILE A 197 14.76 3.33 4.25
N ILE A 198 14.41 4.49 4.82
CA ILE A 198 14.93 5.81 4.43
C ILE A 198 16.47 5.79 4.43
N LYS A 199 17.08 5.27 5.50
CA LYS A 199 18.55 5.15 5.61
C LYS A 199 19.16 4.29 4.50
N ILE A 200 18.54 3.15 4.18
CA ILE A 200 19.01 2.27 3.12
C ILE A 200 18.92 2.96 1.75
N LEU A 201 17.81 3.63 1.46
CA LEU A 201 17.60 4.30 0.19
C LEU A 201 18.58 5.47 -0.02
N ILE A 202 18.81 6.28 1.02
CA ILE A 202 19.83 7.36 0.99
C ILE A 202 21.23 6.76 0.79
N ALA A 203 21.54 5.65 1.47
CA ALA A 203 22.83 4.96 1.29
C ALA A 203 23.02 4.39 -0.13
N LYS A 204 21.92 4.14 -0.86
CA LYS A 204 21.94 3.74 -2.27
C LYS A 204 22.06 4.93 -3.24
N GLY A 205 22.10 6.16 -2.74
CA GLY A 205 22.36 7.37 -3.53
C GLY A 205 21.12 8.21 -3.84
N LEU A 206 19.96 7.90 -3.27
CA LEU A 206 18.77 8.73 -3.43
C LEU A 206 18.96 10.05 -2.71
N SER A 207 18.61 11.14 -3.39
CA SER A 207 18.76 12.48 -2.86
C SER A 207 17.51 12.87 -2.05
N VAL A 208 17.76 13.40 -0.86
CA VAL A 208 16.72 13.96 0.01
C VAL A 208 16.15 15.29 -0.51
N ALA A 209 16.73 15.83 -1.59
CA ALA A 209 16.34 17.09 -2.21
C ALA A 209 15.62 16.89 -3.55
N ASP A 210 15.49 15.65 -4.04
CA ASP A 210 14.72 15.37 -5.25
C ASP A 210 13.27 15.76 -5.02
N THR A 211 12.60 16.29 -6.03
CA THR A 211 11.21 16.71 -5.94
C THR A 211 10.37 15.99 -6.96
N ASP A 212 9.13 15.67 -6.58
CA ASP A 212 8.11 15.19 -7.50
C ASP A 212 7.59 16.30 -8.43
N ASP A 213 6.62 15.97 -9.29
CA ASP A 213 6.05 16.90 -10.27
C ASP A 213 5.29 18.07 -9.63
N ALA A 214 4.86 17.92 -8.36
CA ALA A 214 4.26 18.98 -7.56
C ALA A 214 5.31 19.84 -6.83
N GLY A 215 6.61 19.57 -7.02
CA GLY A 215 7.72 20.22 -6.32
C GLY A 215 7.92 19.69 -4.89
N SER A 216 7.23 18.63 -4.50
CA SER A 216 7.33 18.08 -3.15
C SER A 216 8.59 17.22 -3.02
N SER A 217 9.51 17.63 -2.14
CA SER A 217 10.58 16.75 -1.65
C SER A 217 10.06 15.60 -0.76
N PRO A 218 10.87 14.54 -0.50
CA PRO A 218 10.52 13.49 0.45
C PRO A 218 10.14 14.03 1.83
N LEU A 219 10.71 15.18 2.24
CA LEU A 219 10.37 15.81 3.51
C LEU A 219 8.92 16.30 3.56
N HIS A 220 8.35 16.76 2.44
CA HIS A 220 6.93 17.14 2.37
C HIS A 220 6.02 15.92 2.47
N CYS A 221 6.45 14.78 1.91
CA CYS A 221 5.66 13.55 1.90
C CYS A 221 5.46 12.91 3.29
N VAL A 222 6.22 13.30 4.33
CA VAL A 222 6.10 12.70 5.68
C VAL A 222 4.76 12.96 6.35
N LEU A 223 4.04 14.01 5.94
CA LEU A 223 2.68 14.32 6.39
C LEU A 223 1.66 14.15 5.26
N TYR A 224 2.09 13.71 4.08
CA TYR A 224 1.21 13.51 2.95
C TYR A 224 0.75 12.05 2.94
N THR A 225 -0.56 11.84 3.00
CA THR A 225 -1.21 10.57 2.68
C THR A 225 -1.74 10.76 1.28
N PRO A 226 -1.03 10.30 0.23
CA PRO A 226 -1.66 10.33 -1.10
C PRO A 226 -2.89 9.43 -1.01
N ALA A 227 -4.04 9.92 -1.48
CA ALA A 227 -4.99 9.02 -2.12
C ALA A 227 -4.24 8.47 -3.35
N TRP A 228 -3.98 7.17 -3.38
CA TRP A 228 -3.33 6.56 -4.52
C TRP A 228 -4.45 5.99 -5.37
N ASP A 229 -4.68 6.58 -6.55
CA ASP A 229 -5.75 6.24 -7.52
C ASP A 229 -5.75 4.77 -8.01
N ASP A 230 -4.97 3.86 -7.41
CA ASP A 230 -5.05 2.43 -7.69
C ASP A 230 -6.14 1.73 -6.84
N ASP A 231 -6.79 2.46 -5.92
CA ASP A 231 -8.01 2.01 -5.23
C ASP A 231 -9.22 2.18 -6.18
N GLU A 232 -9.37 1.31 -7.19
CA GLU A 232 -10.61 1.21 -8.02
C GLU A 232 -11.82 0.64 -7.21
N ASP A 233 -11.93 0.97 -5.92
CA ASP A 233 -13.08 0.64 -5.04
C ASP A 233 -13.75 1.93 -4.49
N GLU A 234 -13.72 3.04 -5.24
CA GLU A 234 -14.50 4.25 -4.93
C GLU A 234 -15.95 4.13 -5.45
N ASP A 235 -16.76 3.39 -4.69
CA ASP A 235 -18.21 3.61 -4.59
C ASP A 235 -18.52 4.23 -3.19
N GLU A 236 -17.66 5.15 -2.73
CA GLU A 236 -17.99 6.03 -1.61
C GLU A 236 -17.98 7.48 -2.11
N ASP A 237 -19.17 8.06 -2.14
CA ASP A 237 -19.39 9.49 -2.23
C ASP A 237 -18.60 10.17 -1.09
N GLU A 238 -17.34 10.54 -1.32
CA GLU A 238 -16.58 11.36 -0.38
C GLU A 238 -17.17 12.78 -0.37
N ASP A 239 -18.16 12.97 0.48
CA ASP A 239 -18.46 14.27 1.06
C ASP A 239 -17.13 14.79 1.67
N GLU A 240 -16.63 15.94 1.20
CA GLU A 240 -15.38 16.61 1.61
C GLU A 240 -15.33 17.05 3.10
N ASN A 241 -16.05 16.39 4.01
CA ASN A 241 -16.20 16.78 5.42
C ASN A 241 -16.06 15.65 6.45
N ASP A 242 -15.62 14.43 6.08
CA ASP A 242 -15.43 13.40 7.10
C ASP A 242 -14.09 13.57 7.85
N GLU A 243 -14.23 14.18 9.02
CA GLU A 243 -13.31 14.36 10.14
C GLU A 243 -12.85 13.02 10.75
N GLU A 244 -12.32 12.08 9.96
CA GLU A 244 -11.62 10.94 10.53
C GLU A 244 -10.22 11.34 10.97
N GLU A 245 -10.06 11.44 12.28
CA GLU A 245 -8.80 11.54 13.01
C GLU A 245 -7.83 10.51 12.44
N SER A 246 -6.95 10.94 11.52
CA SER A 246 -6.20 10.01 10.69
C SER A 246 -5.44 9.03 11.60
N PRO A 247 -5.56 7.70 11.40
CA PRO A 247 -5.01 6.68 12.31
C PRO A 247 -3.47 6.64 12.30
N PHE A 248 -2.84 7.57 11.59
CA PHE A 248 -1.40 7.74 11.45
C PHE A 248 -0.78 8.31 12.72
N ASP A 249 -0.12 7.44 13.49
CA ASP A 249 0.63 7.81 14.67
C ASP A 249 1.70 8.87 14.31
N PRO A 250 1.63 10.11 14.86
CA PRO A 250 2.58 11.20 14.58
C PRO A 250 4.03 10.88 14.98
N ILE A 251 4.28 9.72 15.60
CA ILE A 251 5.63 9.28 15.97
C ILE A 251 6.49 8.91 14.76
N TYR A 252 5.96 8.18 13.78
CA TYR A 252 6.75 7.72 12.62
C TYR A 252 6.99 8.85 11.64
N ALA A 253 5.98 9.66 11.33
CA ALA A 253 6.14 10.85 10.50
C ALA A 253 7.24 11.79 11.04
N ARG A 254 7.27 12.02 12.35
CA ARG A 254 8.30 12.83 13.01
C ARG A 254 9.68 12.17 12.97
N ALA A 255 9.75 10.85 13.13
CA ALA A 255 11.00 10.10 13.03
C ALA A 255 11.55 10.14 11.59
N ASN A 256 10.69 10.01 10.58
CA ASN A 256 11.04 10.13 9.16
C ASN A 256 11.54 11.54 8.83
N ALA A 257 10.80 12.57 9.25
CA ALA A 257 11.21 13.96 9.07
C ALA A 257 12.58 14.24 9.71
N GLN A 258 12.77 13.78 10.95
CA GLN A 258 14.05 13.94 11.65
C GLN A 258 15.18 13.21 10.93
N ALA A 259 14.94 11.98 10.45
CA ALA A 259 15.94 11.23 9.68
C ALA A 259 16.33 11.99 8.40
N LEU A 260 15.35 12.43 7.61
CA LEU A 260 15.60 13.16 6.36
C LEU A 260 16.39 14.46 6.61
N ILE A 261 16.03 15.24 7.64
CA ILE A 261 16.75 16.47 8.02
C ILE A 261 18.20 16.15 8.42
N GLN A 262 18.43 15.09 9.21
CA GLN A 262 19.78 14.66 9.59
C GLN A 262 20.66 14.26 8.37
N TYR A 263 20.04 13.75 7.31
CA TYR A 263 20.71 13.45 6.05
C TYR A 263 20.75 14.62 5.07
N GLY A 264 20.41 15.84 5.52
CA GLY A 264 20.59 17.08 4.77
C GLY A 264 19.35 17.59 4.03
N ALA A 265 18.16 17.07 4.31
CA ALA A 265 16.93 17.64 3.77
C ALA A 265 16.78 19.09 4.24
N ASN A 266 16.47 19.99 3.32
CA ASN A 266 16.23 21.38 3.66
C ASN A 266 14.89 21.51 4.42
N VAL A 267 14.95 21.79 5.71
CA VAL A 267 13.77 22.00 6.57
C VAL A 267 12.85 23.12 6.07
N ASN A 268 13.40 24.05 5.28
CA ASN A 268 12.72 25.18 4.67
C ASN A 268 12.48 25.01 3.17
N ALA A 269 12.56 23.78 2.64
CA ALA A 269 12.14 23.52 1.27
C ALA A 269 10.68 23.95 1.09
N GLN A 270 10.39 24.56 -0.06
CA GLN A 270 9.03 24.91 -0.47
C GLN A 270 8.63 23.98 -1.62
N ASP A 271 7.42 23.46 -1.57
CA ASP A 271 6.81 22.73 -2.70
C ASP A 271 6.40 23.69 -3.83
N GLY A 272 5.75 23.18 -4.88
CA GLY A 272 5.25 23.98 -5.99
C GLY A 272 4.17 25.00 -5.60
N SER A 273 3.54 24.86 -4.44
CA SER A 273 2.59 25.82 -3.85
C SER A 273 3.26 26.78 -2.87
N GLY A 274 4.58 26.70 -2.69
CA GLY A 274 5.29 27.52 -1.70
C GLY A 274 5.17 27.01 -0.26
N ASN A 275 4.51 25.87 -0.02
CA ASN A 275 4.35 25.32 1.31
C ASN A 275 5.63 24.63 1.78
N THR A 276 5.99 24.87 3.03
CA THR A 276 7.02 24.10 3.73
C THR A 276 6.40 23.00 4.58
N LEU A 277 7.19 22.05 5.07
CA LEU A 277 6.70 21.06 6.04
C LEU A 277 6.08 21.72 7.29
N LEU A 278 6.55 22.91 7.68
CA LEU A 278 5.99 23.67 8.80
C LEU A 278 4.56 24.19 8.49
N HIS A 279 4.27 24.55 7.24
CA HIS A 279 2.91 24.90 6.81
C HIS A 279 1.97 23.70 6.98
N PHE A 280 2.36 22.53 6.47
CA PHE A 280 1.56 21.31 6.62
C PHE A 280 1.38 20.88 8.07
N ALA A 281 2.43 20.95 8.89
CA ALA A 281 2.36 20.60 10.31
C ALA A 281 1.44 21.54 11.09
N ALA A 282 1.44 22.83 10.77
CA ALA A 282 0.54 23.81 11.38
C ALA A 282 -0.91 23.60 10.96
N TRP A 283 -1.15 23.39 9.66
CA TRP A 283 -2.47 23.12 9.10
C TRP A 283 -3.07 21.81 9.61
N LYS A 284 -2.28 20.75 9.78
CA LYS A 284 -2.77 19.45 10.28
C LYS A 284 -2.85 19.34 11.81
N GLY A 285 -2.42 20.34 12.58
CA GLY A 285 -2.45 20.25 14.05
C GLY A 285 -1.31 19.45 14.68
N HIS A 286 -0.21 19.19 13.98
CA HIS A 286 0.88 18.35 14.52
C HIS A 286 1.83 19.12 15.43
N LYS A 287 1.38 19.50 16.63
CA LYS A 287 2.16 20.29 17.62
C LYS A 287 3.59 19.80 17.87
N TYR A 288 3.79 18.49 18.05
CA TYR A 288 5.13 17.95 18.29
C TYR A 288 6.02 17.98 17.05
N MET A 289 5.44 17.89 15.85
CA MET A 289 6.17 18.11 14.60
C MET A 289 6.59 19.58 14.50
N VAL A 290 5.68 20.53 14.75
CA VAL A 290 5.98 21.98 14.76
C VAL A 290 7.15 22.28 15.70
N LYS A 291 7.11 21.78 16.95
CA LYS A 291 8.22 21.95 17.92
C LYS A 291 9.54 21.37 17.41
N MET A 292 9.50 20.18 16.79
CA MET A 292 10.69 19.54 16.23
C MET A 292 11.26 20.37 15.08
N LEU A 293 10.44 20.78 14.11
CA LEU A 293 10.86 21.60 12.97
C LEU A 293 11.46 22.94 13.40
N LEU A 294 10.83 23.66 14.33
CA LEU A 294 11.36 24.92 14.86
C LEU A 294 12.73 24.72 15.53
N LYS A 295 12.93 23.60 16.24
CA LYS A 295 14.22 23.26 16.84
C LYS A 295 15.28 22.95 15.79
N GLU A 296 14.90 22.31 14.68
CA GLU A 296 15.78 22.02 13.54
C GLU A 296 15.98 23.23 12.59
N GLY A 297 15.47 24.42 12.95
CA GLY A 297 15.72 25.67 12.22
C GLY A 297 14.69 26.02 11.14
N ALA A 298 13.48 25.48 11.23
CA ALA A 298 12.39 25.89 10.35
C ALA A 298 12.05 27.38 10.53
N ASP A 299 11.97 28.11 9.41
CA ASP A 299 11.57 29.51 9.38
C ASP A 299 10.05 29.61 9.33
N LYS A 300 9.49 30.10 10.44
CA LYS A 300 8.05 30.33 10.62
C LYS A 300 7.51 31.54 9.87
N ASN A 301 8.34 32.27 9.13
CA ASN A 301 7.94 33.45 8.37
C ASN A 301 7.89 33.23 6.86
N ILE A 302 8.24 32.04 6.37
CA ILE A 302 8.14 31.72 4.94
C ILE A 302 6.67 31.84 4.54
N GLU A 303 6.43 32.51 3.42
CA GLU A 303 5.12 32.69 2.82
C GLU A 303 4.95 31.71 1.65
N ASP A 304 3.79 31.06 1.59
CA ASP A 304 3.35 30.29 0.43
C ASP A 304 2.99 31.20 -0.76
N VAL A 305 2.56 30.62 -1.89
CA VAL A 305 2.16 31.39 -3.08
C VAL A 305 0.94 32.30 -2.85
N GLN A 306 0.17 32.09 -1.78
CA GLN A 306 -0.96 32.92 -1.37
C GLN A 306 -0.57 33.99 -0.34
N GLY A 307 0.72 34.07 0.04
CA GLY A 307 1.21 34.99 1.07
C GLY A 307 0.88 34.54 2.49
N LYS A 308 0.51 33.27 2.69
CA LYS A 308 0.20 32.70 4.01
C LYS A 308 1.46 32.14 4.64
N LYS A 309 1.65 32.45 5.93
CA LYS A 309 2.69 31.85 6.78
C LYS A 309 2.14 30.62 7.49
N PRO A 310 3.00 29.77 8.07
CA PRO A 310 2.54 28.64 8.87
C PRO A 310 1.56 29.01 9.98
N ILE A 311 1.75 30.18 10.62
CA ILE A 311 0.85 30.67 11.67
C ILE A 311 -0.58 30.97 11.14
N ASP A 312 -0.69 31.42 9.89
CA ASP A 312 -1.98 31.76 9.28
C ASP A 312 -2.80 30.51 8.94
N LEU A 313 -2.12 29.37 8.79
CA LEU A 313 -2.72 28.06 8.52
C LEU A 313 -2.95 27.23 9.79
N ALA A 314 -2.40 27.64 10.94
CA ALA A 314 -2.47 26.89 12.18
C ALA A 314 -3.93 26.65 12.61
N ARG A 315 -4.32 25.38 12.77
CA ARG A 315 -5.67 24.99 13.25
C ARG A 315 -5.86 25.24 14.74
N GLU A 316 -4.85 24.90 15.54
CA GLU A 316 -4.91 24.93 17.00
C GLU A 316 -4.23 26.17 17.60
N ASP A 317 -4.80 26.71 18.68
CA ASP A 317 -4.28 27.93 19.33
C ASP A 317 -2.90 27.72 19.95
N ASP A 318 -2.62 26.55 20.50
CA ASP A 318 -1.31 26.22 21.06
C ASP A 318 -0.22 26.06 20.00
N ILE A 319 -0.57 25.78 18.74
CA ILE A 319 0.33 25.83 17.59
C ILE A 319 0.56 27.29 17.17
N ARG A 320 -0.50 28.13 17.18
CA ARG A 320 -0.35 29.56 16.94
C ARG A 320 0.63 30.18 17.92
N GLU A 321 0.49 29.88 19.21
CA GLU A 321 1.40 30.32 20.27
C GLU A 321 2.87 29.94 19.98
N LEU A 322 3.12 28.74 19.43
CA LEU A 322 4.48 28.31 19.07
C LEU A 322 5.05 29.08 17.87
N LEU A 323 4.18 29.59 17.01
CA LEU A 323 4.53 30.28 15.77
C LEU A 323 4.49 31.81 15.89
N GLU A 324 4.00 32.36 17.01
CA GLU A 324 3.97 33.81 17.24
C GLU A 324 5.38 34.43 17.10
N PRO A 325 5.52 35.58 16.42
CA PRO A 325 6.79 36.30 16.35
C PRO A 325 7.24 36.73 17.76
N PHE A 326 8.52 36.53 18.07
CA PHE A 326 9.14 37.05 19.29
C PHE A 326 9.58 38.50 19.12
#